data_AF-A0A9W8GVJ4-F1
#
_entry.id   AF-A0A9W8GVJ4-F1
#
_cell.length_a   1.000
_cell.length_b   1.000
_cell.length_c   1.000
_cell.angle_alpha   90.00
_cell.angle_beta   90.00
_cell.angle_gamma   90.00
#
_symmetry.space_group_name_H-M   'P 1'
#
loop_
_entity.id
_entity.type
_entity.pdbx_description
1 polymer ?
#
loop_
_entity_poly.entity_id
_entity_poly.type
_entity_poly.pdbx_seq_one_letter_code
_entity_poly.pdbx_strand_id
1 'polypeptide(L)'
;MTTLEQVALERGSIATTFGVATAYDSMVQDLVLTFNADSTELLSAIELHATFIQHCVHCGSSDAALAVFDAFGQTYGTATSDIHVIVQAQGLDNPAAQRVLKGYFSAWPVVNSHRKSAAPLPTLFSSDSVALMAMFGGQRGFGDTMDEAVWMFDVYRPLLSDFVSHMSAFLHRESQDKRVSFVYSKGLNVFAWLTTPDMMPDARYLLSIPVSLPLVGLIQLMHVVVLYKTLGVSPGKLVKRFKVAVGHSQGIAIAAAFSTLTDEQTFFDVGKRIL
;
A
#
# COMPACT_ATOMS: atom_id res chain seq x y z
N MET A 1 28.36 12.67 -17.91
CA MET A 1 28.07 12.80 -16.47
C MET A 1 26.94 13.80 -16.35
N THR A 2 25.80 13.39 -15.82
CA THR A 2 24.70 14.32 -15.54
C THR A 2 25.11 15.17 -14.34
N THR A 3 25.15 16.48 -14.49
CA THR A 3 25.39 17.40 -13.37
C THR A 3 24.22 17.31 -12.39
N LEU A 4 24.52 17.20 -11.09
CA LEU A 4 23.55 17.15 -10.03
C LEU A 4 23.58 18.47 -9.24
N GLU A 5 22.43 19.13 -9.14
CA GLU A 5 22.22 20.29 -8.28
C GLU A 5 21.77 19.84 -6.90
N GLN A 6 22.25 20.51 -5.85
CA GLN A 6 21.91 20.17 -4.47
C GLN A 6 20.61 20.87 -4.07
N VAL A 7 19.65 20.07 -3.61
CA VAL A 7 18.39 20.53 -3.02
C VAL A 7 18.46 20.29 -1.51
N ALA A 8 18.16 21.32 -0.73
CA ALA A 8 18.07 21.24 0.72
C ALA A 8 16.60 21.28 1.16
N LEU A 9 16.21 20.34 2.01
CA LEU A 9 14.94 20.37 2.74
C LEU A 9 15.24 20.65 4.20
N GLU A 10 14.53 21.61 4.77
CA GLU A 10 14.68 22.00 6.17
C GLU A 10 13.30 22.11 6.81
N ARG A 11 13.11 21.42 7.95
CA ARG A 11 11.91 21.54 8.76
C ARG A 11 12.28 21.47 10.23
N GLY A 12 12.13 22.59 10.93
CA GLY A 12 12.55 22.72 12.32
C GLY A 12 14.06 22.52 12.49
N SER A 13 14.46 21.56 13.33
CA SER A 13 15.88 21.23 13.58
C SER A 13 16.46 20.19 12.63
N ILE A 14 15.66 19.71 11.66
CA ILE A 14 16.02 18.60 10.78
C ILE A 14 16.24 19.14 9.38
N ALA A 15 17.40 18.81 8.82
CA ALA A 15 17.78 19.14 7.46
C ALA A 15 18.24 17.88 6.73
N THR A 16 17.91 17.78 5.44
CA THR A 16 18.45 16.76 4.55
C THR A 16 18.77 17.39 3.20
N THR A 17 19.85 16.94 2.57
CA THR A 17 20.24 17.37 1.23
C THR A 17 20.27 16.17 0.29
N PHE A 18 19.89 16.40 -0.97
CA PHE A 18 19.99 15.39 -2.03
C PHE A 18 20.24 16.05 -3.37
N GLY A 19 20.83 15.29 -4.30
CA GLY A 19 21.13 15.75 -5.65
C GLY A 19 20.00 15.42 -6.62
N VAL A 20 19.59 16.40 -7.44
CA VAL A 20 18.70 16.19 -8.59
C VAL A 20 19.39 16.63 -9.87
N ALA A 21 19.04 16.06 -11.03
CA ALA A 21 19.62 16.50 -12.29
C ALA A 21 19.26 17.97 -12.57
N THR A 22 20.19 18.76 -13.13
CA THR A 22 20.01 20.20 -13.40
C THR A 22 18.74 20.52 -14.19
N ALA A 23 18.25 19.60 -15.04
CA ALA A 23 17.00 19.76 -15.78
C ALA A 23 15.74 19.86 -14.89
N TYR A 24 15.79 19.33 -13.66
CA TYR A 24 14.68 19.33 -12.70
C TYR A 24 14.87 20.32 -11.54
N ASP A 25 16.05 20.93 -11.40
CA ASP A 25 16.41 21.77 -10.23
C ASP A 25 15.40 22.90 -10.01
N SER A 26 15.21 23.78 -11.00
CA SER A 26 14.27 24.91 -10.88
C SER A 26 12.87 24.47 -10.42
N MET A 27 12.34 23.38 -10.99
CA MET A 27 11.02 22.86 -10.65
C MET A 27 10.96 22.31 -9.21
N VAL A 28 12.02 21.62 -8.78
CA VAL A 28 12.09 21.07 -7.42
C VAL A 28 12.23 22.20 -6.40
N GLN A 29 13.07 23.21 -6.67
CA GLN A 29 13.25 24.37 -5.79
C GLN A 29 11.93 25.14 -5.58
N ASP A 30 11.14 25.34 -6.63
CA ASP A 30 9.81 25.97 -6.53
C ASP A 30 8.88 25.18 -5.58
N LEU A 31 8.95 23.85 -5.63
CA LEU A 31 8.16 22.99 -4.74
C LEU A 31 8.68 23.00 -3.29
N VAL A 32 9.99 23.16 -3.07
CA VAL A 32 10.56 23.34 -1.72
C VAL A 32 9.96 24.56 -1.04
N LEU A 33 9.81 25.68 -1.75
CA LEU A 33 9.23 26.92 -1.21
C LEU A 33 7.80 26.71 -0.67
N THR A 34 7.00 25.89 -1.35
CA THR A 34 5.63 25.57 -0.93
C THR A 34 5.55 24.47 0.13
N PHE A 35 6.57 23.62 0.22
CA PHE A 35 6.64 22.52 1.18
C PHE A 35 7.02 22.97 2.60
N ASN A 36 7.78 24.06 2.69
CA ASN A 36 8.28 24.58 3.97
C ASN A 36 7.23 25.35 4.79
N ALA A 37 5.95 25.34 4.39
CA ALA A 37 4.87 25.95 5.14
C ALA A 37 4.59 25.20 6.46
N ASP A 38 4.54 25.98 7.56
CA ASP A 38 4.40 25.62 8.98
C ASP A 38 3.90 24.20 9.31
N SER A 39 4.83 23.32 9.67
CA SER A 39 4.56 22.08 10.40
C SER A 39 5.56 21.92 11.54
N THR A 40 5.04 21.73 12.75
CA THR A 40 5.82 21.55 14.00
C THR A 40 6.20 20.08 14.25
N GLU A 41 5.90 19.18 13.30
CA GLU A 41 6.15 17.75 13.47
C GLU A 41 7.67 17.46 13.35
N LEU A 42 8.25 16.85 14.38
CA LEU A 42 9.64 16.39 14.38
C LEU A 42 9.74 15.15 13.50
N LEU A 43 10.40 15.28 12.35
CA LEU A 43 10.61 14.22 11.37
C LEU A 43 12.08 13.82 11.34
N SER A 44 12.39 12.54 11.11
CA SER A 44 13.73 12.14 10.66
C SER A 44 14.01 12.61 9.22
N ALA A 45 15.28 12.57 8.79
CA ALA A 45 15.66 12.96 7.42
C ALA A 45 14.93 12.13 6.34
N ILE A 46 14.76 10.82 6.58
CA ILE A 46 14.05 9.93 5.65
C ILE A 46 12.55 10.25 5.59
N GLU A 47 11.94 10.60 6.71
CA GLU A 47 10.54 11.05 6.75
C GLU A 47 10.35 12.36 6.00
N LEU A 48 11.26 13.32 6.20
CA LEU A 48 11.21 14.61 5.51
C LEU A 48 11.29 14.43 3.98
N HIS A 49 12.23 13.60 3.51
CA HIS A 49 12.39 13.29 2.09
C HIS A 49 11.18 12.54 1.53
N ALA A 50 10.66 11.53 2.23
CA ALA A 50 9.46 10.79 1.80
C ALA A 50 8.21 11.68 1.76
N THR A 51 8.04 12.56 2.74
CA THR A 51 6.92 13.53 2.78
C THR A 51 7.02 14.52 1.62
N PHE A 52 8.24 14.91 1.24
CA PHE A 52 8.44 15.79 0.09
C PHE A 52 8.10 15.10 -1.24
N ILE A 53 8.40 13.79 -1.40
CA ILE A 53 7.91 13.01 -2.56
C ILE A 53 6.38 13.12 -2.64
N GLN A 54 5.69 12.91 -1.52
CA GLN A 54 4.23 13.01 -1.47
C GLN A 54 3.73 14.41 -1.84
N HIS A 55 4.42 15.46 -1.40
CA HIS A 55 4.12 16.84 -1.76
C HIS A 55 4.26 17.09 -3.26
N CYS A 56 5.33 16.63 -3.89
CA CYS A 56 5.52 16.74 -5.34
C CYS A 56 4.37 16.08 -6.12
N VAL A 57 3.94 14.88 -5.68
CA VAL A 57 2.78 14.18 -6.26
C VAL A 57 1.49 14.97 -6.04
N HIS A 58 1.28 15.51 -4.84
CA HIS A 58 0.09 16.31 -4.52
C HIS A 58 -0.01 17.59 -5.35
N CYS A 59 1.11 18.26 -5.61
CA CYS A 59 1.20 19.43 -6.49
C CYS A 59 1.06 19.08 -7.99
N GLY A 60 0.92 17.79 -8.34
CA GLY A 60 0.71 17.34 -9.72
C GLY A 60 1.98 17.31 -10.58
N SER A 61 3.17 17.49 -9.99
CA SER A 61 4.43 17.50 -10.73
C SER A 61 5.03 16.10 -10.81
N SER A 62 4.72 15.36 -11.88
CA SER A 62 5.22 14.00 -12.12
C SER A 62 6.75 13.96 -12.29
N ASP A 63 7.31 14.93 -13.01
CA ASP A 63 8.76 15.00 -13.26
C ASP A 63 9.55 15.29 -11.98
N ALA A 64 9.07 16.23 -11.14
CA ALA A 64 9.69 16.48 -9.84
C ALA A 64 9.55 15.26 -8.92
N ALA A 65 8.37 14.63 -8.87
CA ALA A 65 8.15 13.44 -8.05
C ALA A 65 9.10 12.30 -8.44
N LEU A 66 9.32 12.06 -9.73
CA LEU A 66 10.31 11.09 -10.23
C LEU A 66 11.73 11.46 -9.84
N ALA A 67 12.14 12.71 -10.08
CA ALA A 67 13.50 13.16 -9.78
C ALA A 67 13.82 13.05 -8.28
N VAL A 68 12.88 13.45 -7.42
CA VAL A 68 13.01 13.35 -5.95
C VAL A 68 12.96 11.89 -5.49
N PHE A 69 12.15 11.04 -6.12
CA PHE A 69 12.10 9.60 -5.82
C PHE A 69 13.40 8.89 -6.20
N ASP A 70 13.99 9.21 -7.35
CA ASP A 70 15.29 8.68 -7.76
C ASP A 70 16.39 9.13 -6.79
N ALA A 71 16.36 10.41 -6.37
CA ALA A 71 17.26 10.92 -5.35
C ALA A 71 17.09 10.19 -4.01
N PHE A 72 15.85 9.91 -3.59
CA PHE A 72 15.56 9.08 -2.40
C PHE A 72 16.17 7.68 -2.53
N GLY A 73 16.10 7.08 -3.72
CA GLY A 73 16.72 5.79 -3.99
C GLY A 73 18.25 5.80 -3.92
N GLN A 74 18.90 6.88 -4.34
CA GLN A 74 20.34 7.05 -4.19
C GLN A 74 20.75 7.28 -2.73
N THR A 75 20.01 8.11 -1.99
CA THR A 75 20.32 8.46 -0.60
C THR A 75 20.14 7.27 0.35
N TYR A 76 19.05 6.51 0.20
CA TYR A 76 18.67 5.46 1.15
C TYR A 76 18.84 4.04 0.62
N GLY A 77 19.27 3.87 -0.64
CA GLY A 77 19.53 2.56 -1.24
C GLY A 77 18.30 1.79 -1.70
N THR A 78 17.16 2.47 -1.95
CA THR A 78 15.95 1.79 -2.46
C THR A 78 16.08 1.29 -3.91
N ALA A 79 17.16 1.65 -4.59
CA ALA A 79 17.51 1.10 -5.90
C ALA A 79 17.94 -0.38 -5.83
N THR A 80 18.47 -0.83 -4.68
CA THR A 80 19.00 -2.18 -4.50
C THR A 80 18.30 -2.96 -3.39
N SER A 81 17.57 -2.28 -2.51
CA SER A 81 16.85 -2.88 -1.38
C SER A 81 15.39 -2.43 -1.36
N ASP A 82 14.52 -3.31 -0.87
CA ASP A 82 13.10 -2.99 -0.68
C ASP A 82 12.92 -1.94 0.44
N ILE A 83 11.97 -1.01 0.26
CA ILE A 83 11.72 0.07 1.22
C ILE A 83 11.37 -0.45 2.62
N HIS A 84 10.67 -1.59 2.73
CA HIS A 84 10.33 -2.16 4.04
C HIS A 84 11.57 -2.63 4.79
N VAL A 85 12.59 -3.12 4.08
CA VAL A 85 13.90 -3.48 4.69
C VAL A 85 14.62 -2.24 5.20
N ILE A 86 14.58 -1.14 4.44
CA ILE A 86 15.21 0.13 4.81
C ILE A 86 14.52 0.73 6.05
N VAL A 87 13.19 0.78 6.06
CA VAL A 87 12.40 1.25 7.21
C VAL A 87 12.73 0.45 8.47
N GLN A 88 12.83 -0.88 8.36
CA GLN A 88 13.22 -1.73 9.48
C GLN A 88 14.65 -1.47 9.95
N ALA A 89 15.60 -1.33 9.02
CA ALA A 89 17.01 -1.08 9.34
C ALA A 89 17.26 0.29 10.00
N GLN A 90 16.42 1.28 9.69
CA GLN A 90 16.46 2.61 10.30
C GLN A 90 15.88 2.63 11.73
N GLY A 91 15.26 1.54 12.20
CA GLY A 91 14.68 1.46 13.55
C GLY A 91 13.54 2.45 13.78
N LEU A 92 12.80 2.80 12.71
CA LEU A 92 11.67 3.72 12.79
C LEU A 92 10.53 3.10 13.61
N ASP A 93 9.86 3.93 14.41
CA ASP A 93 8.61 3.53 15.06
C ASP A 93 7.45 3.43 14.04
N ASN A 94 6.31 2.89 14.46
CA ASN A 94 5.17 2.67 13.55
C ASN A 94 4.69 3.95 12.85
N PRO A 95 4.51 5.10 13.52
CA PRO A 95 4.15 6.35 12.85
C PRO A 95 5.18 6.82 11.81
N ALA A 96 6.48 6.79 12.14
CA ALA A 96 7.53 7.19 11.20
C ALA A 96 7.62 6.23 10.00
N ALA A 97 7.56 4.93 10.25
CA ALA A 97 7.50 3.90 9.22
C ALA A 97 6.30 4.11 8.27
N GLN A 98 5.11 4.37 8.82
CA GLN A 98 3.91 4.65 8.04
C GLN A 98 4.10 5.87 7.14
N ARG A 99 4.66 6.97 7.67
CA ARG A 99 4.91 8.21 6.92
C ARG A 99 5.89 7.98 5.77
N VAL A 100 6.99 7.26 6.01
CA VAL A 100 7.98 6.92 4.98
C VAL A 100 7.36 6.05 3.89
N LEU A 101 6.67 4.97 4.26
CA LEU A 101 6.05 4.06 3.29
C LEU A 101 4.97 4.78 2.47
N LYS A 102 4.13 5.60 3.10
CA LYS A 102 3.11 6.40 2.44
C LYS A 102 3.70 7.36 1.41
N GLY A 103 4.75 8.10 1.80
CA GLY A 103 5.44 9.00 0.88
C GLY A 103 6.07 8.24 -0.28
N TYR A 104 6.75 7.13 0.00
CA TYR A 104 7.35 6.27 -1.03
C TYR A 104 6.31 5.74 -2.02
N PHE A 105 5.22 5.15 -1.54
CA PHE A 105 4.19 4.57 -2.40
C PHE A 105 3.29 5.61 -3.06
N SER A 106 3.21 6.86 -2.57
CA SER A 106 2.47 7.93 -3.24
C SER A 106 2.95 8.19 -4.68
N ALA A 107 4.25 8.02 -4.94
CA ALA A 107 4.83 8.18 -6.27
C ALA A 107 4.65 6.94 -7.16
N TRP A 108 4.07 5.84 -6.64
CA TRP A 108 3.95 4.58 -7.37
C TRP A 108 3.33 4.70 -8.77
N PRO A 109 2.23 5.45 -9.00
CA PRO A 109 1.65 5.55 -10.35
C PRO A 109 2.63 6.14 -11.37
N VAL A 110 3.42 7.13 -10.94
CA VAL A 110 4.40 7.80 -11.80
C VAL A 110 5.64 6.92 -11.96
N VAL A 111 6.17 6.36 -10.88
CA VAL A 111 7.35 5.48 -10.92
C VAL A 111 7.08 4.22 -11.73
N ASN A 112 5.94 3.56 -11.51
CA ASN A 112 5.61 2.31 -12.19
C ASN A 112 5.36 2.47 -13.70
N SER A 113 4.89 3.64 -14.14
CA SER A 113 4.75 3.94 -15.58
C SER A 113 6.10 4.21 -16.28
N HIS A 114 7.12 4.64 -15.52
CA HIS A 114 8.45 4.98 -16.04
C HIS A 114 9.51 3.87 -15.81
N ARG A 115 9.27 2.94 -14.89
CA ARG A 115 10.16 1.80 -14.62
C ARG A 115 10.18 0.84 -15.81
N LYS A 116 11.35 0.71 -16.43
CA LYS A 116 11.60 -0.25 -17.54
C LYS A 116 11.86 -1.68 -17.07
N SER A 117 12.22 -1.88 -15.80
CA SER A 117 12.54 -3.19 -15.22
C SER A 117 11.89 -3.35 -13.86
N ALA A 118 11.45 -4.57 -13.55
CA ALA A 118 11.01 -4.94 -12.21
C ALA A 118 12.21 -4.91 -11.24
N ALA A 119 11.93 -4.59 -9.97
CA ALA A 119 12.90 -4.75 -8.89
C ALA A 119 13.28 -6.25 -8.76
N PRO A 120 14.52 -6.57 -8.36
CA PRO A 120 14.91 -7.96 -8.14
C PRO A 120 14.05 -8.58 -7.04
N LEU A 121 13.56 -9.81 -7.28
CA LEU A 121 12.79 -10.54 -6.26
C LEU A 121 13.70 -10.85 -5.06
N PRO A 122 13.20 -10.68 -3.81
CA PRO A 122 13.91 -11.12 -2.62
C PRO A 122 14.27 -12.62 -2.70
N THR A 123 15.40 -13.01 -2.12
CA THR A 123 15.92 -14.40 -2.14
C THR A 123 14.86 -15.41 -1.68
N LEU A 124 14.02 -15.03 -0.71
CA LEU A 124 12.92 -15.86 -0.21
C LEU A 124 11.95 -16.31 -1.32
N PHE A 125 11.73 -15.47 -2.33
CA PHE A 125 10.80 -15.72 -3.44
C PHE A 125 11.50 -16.20 -4.72
N SER A 126 12.83 -16.20 -4.77
CA SER A 126 13.61 -16.64 -5.93
C SER A 126 14.36 -17.95 -5.71
N SER A 127 14.60 -18.36 -4.45
CA SER A 127 15.30 -19.60 -4.13
C SER A 127 14.41 -20.83 -4.20
N ASP A 128 14.90 -21.89 -4.83
CA ASP A 128 14.29 -23.23 -4.82
C ASP A 128 14.61 -24.03 -3.54
N SER A 129 15.53 -23.53 -2.69
CA SER A 129 15.91 -24.20 -1.43
C SER A 129 14.92 -24.01 -0.30
N VAL A 130 13.92 -23.13 -0.48
CA VAL A 130 12.91 -22.82 0.53
C VAL A 130 11.53 -23.18 0.00
N ALA A 131 10.78 -23.97 0.78
CA ALA A 131 9.38 -24.25 0.51
C ALA A 131 8.48 -23.27 1.28
N LEU A 132 7.84 -22.35 0.57
CA LEU A 132 6.92 -21.38 1.19
C LEU A 132 5.53 -21.99 1.41
N MET A 133 4.95 -21.70 2.58
CA MET A 133 3.56 -21.98 2.91
C MET A 133 2.82 -20.65 3.11
N ALA A 134 1.72 -20.45 2.39
CA ALA A 134 0.82 -19.34 2.62
C ALA A 134 -0.20 -19.74 3.70
N MET A 135 -0.45 -18.88 4.68
CA MET A 135 -1.41 -19.14 5.74
C MET A 135 -2.40 -17.98 5.86
N PHE A 136 -3.68 -18.30 5.80
CA PHE A 136 -4.77 -17.34 5.93
C PHE A 136 -5.56 -17.59 7.22
N GLY A 137 -5.67 -16.56 8.06
CA GLY A 137 -6.34 -16.64 9.35
C GLY A 137 -7.87 -16.58 9.25
N GLY A 138 -8.54 -16.76 10.39
CA GLY A 138 -9.96 -16.44 10.53
C GLY A 138 -10.18 -15.09 11.22
N GLN A 139 -11.39 -14.88 11.74
CA GLN A 139 -11.68 -13.75 12.64
C GLN A 139 -10.64 -13.66 13.77
N ARG A 140 -10.04 -12.47 13.89
CA ARG A 140 -9.31 -12.05 15.08
C ARG A 140 -10.33 -11.58 16.13
N GLY A 141 -9.94 -11.48 17.39
CA GLY A 141 -10.80 -10.91 18.44
C GLY A 141 -11.37 -9.52 18.05
N PHE A 142 -12.41 -9.08 18.77
CA PHE A 142 -13.35 -8.02 18.39
C PHE A 142 -12.81 -6.56 18.25
N GLY A 143 -11.55 -6.31 17.88
CA GLY A 143 -10.95 -4.95 17.90
C GLY A 143 -10.45 -4.39 16.57
N ASP A 144 -9.56 -5.11 15.87
CA ASP A 144 -8.52 -4.39 15.11
C ASP A 144 -8.63 -4.52 13.58
N THR A 145 -9.68 -5.16 13.06
CA THR A 145 -9.78 -5.48 11.63
C THR A 145 -9.92 -4.23 10.76
N MET A 146 -10.73 -3.25 11.16
CA MET A 146 -10.87 -2.02 10.37
C MET A 146 -9.67 -1.09 10.54
N ASP A 147 -9.01 -1.08 11.70
CA ASP A 147 -7.79 -0.30 11.90
C ASP A 147 -6.67 -0.78 10.96
N GLU A 148 -6.55 -2.09 10.77
CA GLU A 148 -5.66 -2.70 9.78
C GLU A 148 -6.00 -2.23 8.35
N ALA A 149 -7.29 -2.25 7.97
CA ALA A 149 -7.73 -1.78 6.66
C ALA A 149 -7.43 -0.28 6.45
N VAL A 150 -7.70 0.56 7.46
CA VAL A 150 -7.42 2.00 7.44
C VAL A 150 -5.92 2.25 7.27
N TRP A 151 -5.09 1.57 8.06
CA TRP A 151 -3.64 1.71 7.97
C TRP A 151 -3.11 1.29 6.59
N MET A 152 -3.53 0.12 6.09
CA MET A 152 -3.12 -0.36 4.77
C MET A 152 -3.57 0.56 3.65
N PHE A 153 -4.82 1.03 3.70
CA PHE A 153 -5.37 1.89 2.67
C PHE A 153 -4.81 3.32 2.73
N ASP A 154 -4.33 3.78 3.88
CA ASP A 154 -3.60 5.04 4.01
C ASP A 154 -2.20 4.95 3.37
N VAL A 155 -1.45 3.88 3.64
CA VAL A 155 -0.08 3.68 3.13
C VAL A 155 -0.06 3.29 1.66
N TYR A 156 -0.80 2.25 1.31
CA TYR A 156 -0.75 1.61 0.00
C TYR A 156 -1.91 2.04 -0.90
N ARG A 157 -2.52 3.21 -0.65
CA ARG A 157 -3.64 3.74 -1.44
C ARG A 157 -3.42 3.60 -2.95
N PRO A 158 -2.25 3.94 -3.52
CA PRO A 158 -2.05 3.84 -4.97
C PRO A 158 -2.01 2.41 -5.49
N LEU A 159 -1.70 1.43 -4.64
CA LEU A 159 -1.72 0.00 -4.96
C LEU A 159 -3.12 -0.61 -4.80
N LEU A 160 -3.90 -0.09 -3.85
CA LEU A 160 -5.15 -0.70 -3.37
C LEU A 160 -6.42 -0.05 -3.91
N SER A 161 -6.39 1.21 -4.34
CA SER A 161 -7.60 1.99 -4.66
C SER A 161 -8.51 1.31 -5.68
N ASP A 162 -7.93 0.79 -6.77
CA ASP A 162 -8.69 0.09 -7.81
C ASP A 162 -9.36 -1.19 -7.28
N PHE A 163 -8.58 -2.04 -6.61
CA PHE A 163 -9.08 -3.29 -6.03
C PHE A 163 -10.16 -3.05 -4.98
N VAL A 164 -9.92 -2.14 -4.02
CA VAL A 164 -10.87 -1.84 -2.94
C VAL A 164 -12.13 -1.19 -3.49
N SER A 165 -12.02 -0.29 -4.47
CA SER A 165 -13.17 0.31 -5.12
C SER A 165 -14.05 -0.76 -5.80
N HIS A 166 -13.44 -1.67 -6.56
CA HIS A 166 -14.17 -2.71 -7.27
C HIS A 166 -14.82 -3.74 -6.33
N MET A 167 -14.11 -4.20 -5.30
CA MET A 167 -14.68 -5.10 -4.30
C MET A 167 -15.76 -4.42 -3.47
N SER A 168 -15.56 -3.15 -3.08
CA SER A 168 -16.55 -2.38 -2.34
C SER A 168 -17.83 -2.16 -3.16
N ALA A 169 -17.71 -1.87 -4.46
CA ALA A 169 -18.86 -1.73 -5.33
C ALA A 169 -19.64 -3.05 -5.47
N PHE A 170 -18.93 -4.18 -5.57
CA PHE A 170 -19.53 -5.52 -5.55
C PHE A 170 -20.28 -5.77 -4.23
N LEU A 171 -19.58 -5.67 -3.10
CA LEU A 171 -20.14 -5.91 -1.77
C LEU A 171 -21.32 -5.01 -1.45
N HIS A 172 -21.21 -3.72 -1.79
CA HIS A 172 -22.31 -2.78 -1.60
C HIS A 172 -23.54 -3.22 -2.38
N ARG A 173 -23.40 -3.59 -3.66
CA ARG A 173 -24.52 -4.08 -4.47
C ARG A 173 -25.14 -5.35 -3.90
N GLU A 174 -24.34 -6.35 -3.55
CA GLU A 174 -24.85 -7.61 -3.00
C GLU A 174 -25.54 -7.40 -1.63
N SER A 175 -25.06 -6.45 -0.82
CA SER A 175 -25.71 -6.09 0.45
C SER A 175 -27.11 -5.49 0.30
N GLN A 176 -27.46 -4.99 -0.89
CA GLN A 176 -28.79 -4.42 -1.17
C GLN A 176 -29.81 -5.47 -1.66
N ASP A 177 -29.41 -6.72 -1.82
CA ASP A 177 -30.35 -7.78 -2.21
C ASP A 177 -31.43 -7.94 -1.14
N LYS A 178 -32.71 -7.91 -1.56
CA LYS A 178 -33.89 -7.94 -0.67
C LYS A 178 -33.91 -9.16 0.26
N ARG A 179 -33.22 -10.24 -0.09
CA ARG A 179 -33.12 -11.47 0.72
C ARG A 179 -32.22 -11.33 1.93
N VAL A 180 -31.28 -10.38 1.92
CA VAL A 180 -30.26 -10.20 2.96
C VAL A 180 -30.11 -8.76 3.45
N SER A 181 -30.72 -7.77 2.77
CA SER A 181 -30.54 -6.35 3.10
C SER A 181 -30.91 -5.99 4.54
N PHE A 182 -31.80 -6.78 5.17
CA PHE A 182 -32.15 -6.61 6.59
C PHE A 182 -30.98 -6.86 7.56
N VAL A 183 -29.99 -7.68 7.19
CA VAL A 183 -28.77 -7.86 8.01
C VAL A 183 -27.72 -6.78 7.75
N TYR A 184 -27.81 -6.07 6.61
CA TYR A 184 -26.89 -5.01 6.19
C TYR A 184 -27.51 -3.63 6.34
N SER A 185 -28.01 -3.30 7.54
CA SER A 185 -28.73 -2.04 7.79
C SER A 185 -27.94 -0.76 7.50
N LYS A 186 -26.60 -0.84 7.40
CA LYS A 186 -25.72 0.27 7.02
C LYS A 186 -24.98 0.03 5.69
N GLY A 187 -25.39 -0.99 4.94
CA GLY A 187 -24.74 -1.44 3.71
C GLY A 187 -23.32 -1.98 3.93
N LEU A 188 -22.61 -2.21 2.83
CA LEU A 188 -21.22 -2.70 2.83
C LEU A 188 -20.35 -1.92 1.84
N ASN A 189 -20.28 -0.59 2.02
CA ASN A 189 -19.48 0.31 1.19
C ASN A 189 -18.13 0.64 1.86
N VAL A 190 -17.23 -0.33 1.85
CA VAL A 190 -15.92 -0.27 2.53
C VAL A 190 -15.05 0.86 1.99
N PHE A 191 -15.11 1.15 0.68
CA PHE A 191 -14.35 2.25 0.10
C PHE A 191 -14.74 3.58 0.73
N ALA A 192 -16.04 3.86 0.86
CA ALA A 192 -16.52 5.08 1.52
C ALA A 192 -16.09 5.14 3.00
N TRP A 193 -16.10 4.00 3.70
CA TRP A 193 -15.64 3.91 5.10
C TRP A 193 -14.15 4.24 5.24
N LEU A 194 -13.32 3.85 4.27
CA LEU A 194 -11.86 4.08 4.27
C LEU A 194 -11.46 5.46 3.73
N THR A 195 -12.32 6.13 2.96
CA THR A 195 -12.05 7.48 2.44
C THR A 195 -12.67 8.59 3.28
N THR A 196 -13.75 8.29 3.99
CA THR A 196 -14.57 9.26 4.72
C THR A 196 -14.81 8.74 6.13
N PRO A 197 -13.99 9.14 7.12
CA PRO A 197 -14.08 8.63 8.49
C PRO A 197 -15.48 8.72 9.10
N ASP A 198 -16.23 9.80 8.81
CA ASP A 198 -17.59 10.02 9.30
C ASP A 198 -18.62 8.99 8.77
N MET A 199 -18.30 8.28 7.69
CA MET A 199 -19.13 7.22 7.12
C MET A 199 -18.89 5.86 7.78
N MET A 200 -17.89 5.72 8.65
CA MET A 200 -17.56 4.47 9.32
C MET A 200 -18.72 4.04 10.24
N PRO A 201 -19.27 2.82 10.07
CA PRO A 201 -20.27 2.29 10.97
C PRO A 201 -19.74 2.10 12.40
N ASP A 202 -20.65 2.13 13.38
CA ASP A 202 -20.28 1.74 14.75
C ASP A 202 -19.69 0.32 14.85
N ALA A 203 -18.90 0.12 15.90
CA ALA A 203 -18.21 -1.14 16.17
C ALA A 203 -19.17 -2.34 16.23
N ARG A 204 -20.39 -2.19 16.76
CA ARG A 204 -21.35 -3.30 16.85
C ARG A 204 -21.75 -3.79 15.46
N TYR A 205 -21.95 -2.88 14.51
CA TYR A 205 -22.24 -3.25 13.13
C TYR A 205 -21.05 -3.94 12.45
N LEU A 206 -19.85 -3.35 12.58
CA LEU A 206 -18.62 -3.90 11.99
C LEU A 206 -18.27 -5.30 12.52
N LEU A 207 -18.58 -5.56 13.79
CA LEU A 207 -18.35 -6.85 14.45
C LEU A 207 -19.44 -7.89 14.20
N SER A 208 -20.57 -7.51 13.58
CA SER A 208 -21.59 -8.48 13.22
C SER A 208 -21.03 -9.50 12.23
N ILE A 209 -21.40 -10.78 12.37
CA ILE A 209 -20.88 -11.85 11.52
C ILE A 209 -21.08 -11.59 10.02
N PRO A 210 -22.26 -11.13 9.55
CA PRO A 210 -22.47 -10.85 8.13
C PRO A 210 -21.53 -9.78 7.57
N VAL A 211 -21.07 -8.83 8.40
CA VAL A 211 -20.19 -7.73 7.99
C VAL A 211 -18.72 -8.09 8.18
N SER A 212 -18.36 -8.65 9.34
CA SER A 212 -16.97 -8.98 9.67
C SER A 212 -16.39 -10.08 8.79
N LEU A 213 -17.18 -11.08 8.38
CA LEU A 213 -16.69 -12.17 7.52
C LEU A 213 -16.12 -11.66 6.18
N PRO A 214 -16.89 -10.91 5.35
CA PRO A 214 -16.38 -10.38 4.09
C PRO A 214 -15.31 -9.30 4.31
N LEU A 215 -15.37 -8.52 5.41
CA LEU A 215 -14.32 -7.55 5.72
C LEU A 215 -12.95 -8.22 5.95
N VAL A 216 -12.90 -9.26 6.78
CA VAL A 216 -11.66 -10.02 7.03
C VAL A 216 -11.12 -10.61 5.73
N GLY A 217 -11.99 -11.18 4.89
CA GLY A 217 -11.60 -11.69 3.57
C GLY A 217 -11.02 -10.60 2.67
N LEU A 218 -11.68 -9.43 2.61
CA LEU A 218 -11.23 -8.29 1.80
C LEU A 218 -9.84 -7.81 2.24
N ILE A 219 -9.59 -7.70 3.54
CA ILE A 219 -8.31 -7.26 4.10
C ILE A 219 -7.20 -8.26 3.80
N GLN A 220 -7.48 -9.56 3.92
CA GLN A 220 -6.51 -10.59 3.51
C GLN A 220 -6.18 -10.50 2.02
N LEU A 221 -7.15 -10.19 1.17
CA LEU A 221 -6.90 -9.94 -0.25
C LEU A 221 -6.13 -8.63 -0.48
N MET A 222 -6.38 -7.57 0.29
CA MET A 222 -5.57 -6.34 0.26
C MET A 222 -4.09 -6.65 0.53
N HIS A 223 -3.79 -7.54 1.48
CA HIS A 223 -2.41 -7.98 1.75
C HIS A 223 -1.79 -8.69 0.55
N VAL A 224 -2.55 -9.56 -0.10
CA VAL A 224 -2.08 -10.22 -1.32
C VAL A 224 -1.83 -9.20 -2.44
N VAL A 225 -2.68 -8.17 -2.58
CA VAL A 225 -2.48 -7.07 -3.54
C VAL A 225 -1.18 -6.33 -3.29
N VAL A 226 -0.96 -5.89 -2.04
CA VAL A 226 0.28 -5.21 -1.67
C VAL A 226 1.47 -6.12 -1.97
N LEU A 227 1.42 -7.39 -1.56
CA LEU A 227 2.51 -8.34 -1.75
C LEU A 227 2.91 -8.55 -3.22
N TYR A 228 1.96 -8.87 -4.11
CA TYR A 228 2.35 -9.13 -5.50
C TYR A 228 2.79 -7.86 -6.22
N LYS A 229 2.19 -6.70 -5.89
CA LYS A 229 2.55 -5.42 -6.52
C LYS A 229 3.93 -4.94 -6.06
N THR A 230 4.26 -5.04 -4.77
CA THR A 230 5.59 -4.65 -4.26
C THR A 230 6.69 -5.59 -4.75
N LEU A 231 6.40 -6.89 -4.92
CA LEU A 231 7.31 -7.86 -5.54
C LEU A 231 7.45 -7.70 -7.06
N GLY A 232 6.61 -6.89 -7.71
CA GLY A 232 6.61 -6.73 -9.17
C GLY A 232 6.26 -8.02 -9.92
N VAL A 233 5.40 -8.88 -9.37
CA VAL A 233 4.98 -10.14 -9.99
C VAL A 233 3.48 -10.20 -10.19
N SER A 234 3.01 -10.99 -11.17
CA SER A 234 1.58 -11.26 -11.31
C SER A 234 1.08 -12.19 -10.19
N PRO A 235 -0.22 -12.17 -9.87
CA PRO A 235 -0.82 -13.11 -8.90
C PRO A 235 -0.47 -14.58 -9.17
N GLY A 236 -0.54 -15.04 -10.42
CA GLY A 236 -0.16 -16.42 -10.74
C GLY A 236 1.33 -16.72 -10.60
N LYS A 237 2.21 -15.74 -10.82
CA LYS A 237 3.65 -15.89 -10.51
C LYS A 237 3.88 -15.96 -9.01
N LEU A 238 3.14 -15.17 -8.21
CA LEU A 238 3.22 -15.21 -6.75
C LEU A 238 2.83 -16.58 -6.22
N VAL A 239 1.67 -17.11 -6.62
CA VAL A 239 1.15 -18.40 -6.14
C VAL A 239 2.12 -19.55 -6.42
N LYS A 240 2.77 -19.56 -7.60
CA LYS A 240 3.78 -20.57 -7.95
C LYS A 240 5.01 -20.58 -7.03
N ARG A 241 5.23 -19.52 -6.23
CA ARG A 241 6.29 -19.49 -5.22
C ARG A 241 5.92 -20.24 -3.94
N PHE A 242 4.63 -20.48 -3.70
CA PHE A 242 4.14 -21.22 -2.55
C PHE A 242 3.91 -22.68 -2.92
N LYS A 243 4.37 -23.60 -2.07
CA LYS A 243 4.14 -25.04 -2.21
C LYS A 243 2.75 -25.45 -1.74
N VAL A 244 2.21 -24.72 -0.77
CA VAL A 244 0.92 -24.99 -0.16
C VAL A 244 0.31 -23.70 0.36
N ALA A 245 -1.02 -23.61 0.29
CA ALA A 245 -1.80 -22.60 0.98
C ALA A 245 -2.72 -23.31 1.99
N VAL A 246 -2.72 -22.83 3.22
CA VAL A 246 -3.57 -23.33 4.31
C VAL A 246 -4.42 -22.19 4.86
N GLY A 247 -5.58 -22.54 5.41
CA GLY A 247 -6.48 -21.56 5.98
C GLY A 247 -7.14 -22.07 7.25
N HIS A 248 -7.20 -21.21 8.26
CA HIS A 248 -7.89 -21.49 9.52
C HIS A 248 -9.31 -20.92 9.50
N SER A 249 -10.32 -21.74 9.81
CA SER A 249 -11.74 -21.33 9.77
C SER A 249 -12.09 -20.72 8.41
N GLN A 250 -12.65 -19.50 8.35
CA GLN A 250 -12.95 -18.81 7.08
C GLN A 250 -11.72 -18.59 6.17
N GLY A 251 -10.50 -18.59 6.73
CA GLY A 251 -9.27 -18.44 5.95
C GLY A 251 -9.09 -19.53 4.89
N ILE A 252 -9.77 -20.68 5.04
CA ILE A 252 -9.73 -21.76 4.04
C ILE A 252 -10.28 -21.31 2.67
N ALA A 253 -11.28 -20.43 2.65
CA ALA A 253 -11.82 -19.88 1.42
C ALA A 253 -10.78 -19.02 0.70
N ILE A 254 -10.03 -18.21 1.46
CA ILE A 254 -8.97 -17.36 0.92
C ILE A 254 -7.78 -18.19 0.43
N ALA A 255 -7.41 -19.25 1.17
CA ALA A 255 -6.36 -20.19 0.75
C ALA A 255 -6.72 -20.93 -0.55
N ALA A 256 -7.97 -21.38 -0.67
CA ALA A 256 -8.47 -22.00 -1.90
C ALA A 256 -8.46 -21.00 -3.07
N ALA A 257 -8.95 -19.78 -2.85
CA ALA A 257 -8.90 -18.70 -3.83
C ALA A 257 -7.47 -18.42 -4.30
N PHE A 258 -6.56 -18.19 -3.35
CA PHE A 258 -5.15 -17.93 -3.61
C PHE A 258 -4.53 -19.02 -4.47
N SER A 259 -4.84 -20.29 -4.21
CA SER A 259 -4.29 -21.42 -4.98
C SER A 259 -4.72 -21.46 -6.46
N THR A 260 -5.75 -20.71 -6.85
CA THR A 260 -6.31 -20.71 -8.21
C THR A 260 -5.90 -19.50 -9.07
N LEU A 261 -5.13 -18.56 -8.51
CA LEU A 261 -4.81 -17.31 -9.21
C LEU A 261 -3.86 -17.55 -10.39
N THR A 262 -4.17 -16.93 -11.53
CA THR A 262 -3.30 -16.91 -12.72
C THR A 262 -2.80 -15.51 -13.05
N ASP A 263 -3.65 -14.51 -12.86
CA ASP A 263 -3.47 -13.11 -13.26
C ASP A 263 -4.36 -12.18 -12.40
N GLU A 264 -4.29 -10.87 -12.65
CA GLU A 264 -5.11 -9.88 -11.94
C GLU A 264 -6.62 -10.06 -12.22
N GLN A 265 -7.01 -10.46 -13.42
CA GLN A 265 -8.43 -10.70 -13.74
C GLN A 265 -9.01 -11.82 -12.86
N THR A 266 -8.32 -12.95 -12.80
CA THR A 266 -8.70 -14.10 -11.96
C THR A 266 -8.68 -13.73 -10.48
N PHE A 267 -7.77 -12.85 -10.06
CA PHE A 267 -7.77 -12.32 -8.70
C PHE A 267 -9.06 -11.58 -8.34
N PHE A 268 -9.53 -10.69 -9.22
CA PHE A 268 -10.76 -9.95 -9.03
C PHE A 268 -12.00 -10.87 -9.07
N ASP A 269 -12.02 -11.82 -10.01
CA ASP A 269 -13.16 -12.72 -10.19
C ASP A 269 -13.29 -13.73 -9.04
N VAL A 270 -12.18 -14.31 -8.60
CA VAL A 270 -12.17 -15.21 -7.44
C VAL A 270 -12.47 -14.42 -6.17
N GLY A 271 -11.92 -13.21 -6.01
CA GLY A 271 -12.24 -12.32 -4.89
C GLY A 271 -13.75 -12.13 -4.70
N LYS A 272 -14.49 -11.83 -5.78
CA LYS A 272 -15.97 -11.72 -5.73
C LYS A 272 -16.69 -13.01 -5.36
N ARG A 273 -16.07 -14.19 -5.57
CA ARG A 273 -16.72 -15.48 -5.26
C ARG A 273 -16.57 -15.88 -3.79
N ILE A 274 -15.51 -15.41 -3.13
CA ILE A 274 -15.20 -15.75 -1.73
C ILE A 274 -15.67 -14.69 -0.72
N LEU A 275 -15.96 -13.48 -1.20
CA LEU A 275 -16.53 -12.37 -0.42
C LEU A 275 -18.05 -12.36 -0.58
#